data_AF-Q17AM1-F1
#
_entry.id   AF-Q17AM1-F1
#
_cell.length_a   1.000
_cell.length_b   1.000
_cell.length_c   1.000
_cell.angle_alpha   90.00
_cell.angle_beta   90.00
_cell.angle_gamma   90.00
#
_symmetry.space_group_name_H-M   'P 1'
#
loop_
_entity.id
_entity.type
_entity.pdbx_description
1 polymer ?
#
loop_
_entity_poly.entity_id
_entity_poly.type
_entity_poly.pdbx_seq_one_letter_code
_entity_poly.pdbx_strand_id
1 'polypeptide(L)'
;MFRHHMTQYGSCASEVHKTLCYFFAALNIFLALDMLADFSSVWFDALDESSEQRYHGLTHVEAYKMLMGAFIAGPAIANVCLAVMLIIGVYKRRPTLIRVFRLFILAQVVVICFMALFSYSIVLEHRGSHTIMLFVLVVSIALFGAEAWIAGDYHKLLLEEMQLEETACLRVA
;
A
#
# COMPACT_ATOMS: atom_id res chain seq x y z
N MET A 1 -3.26 -8.52 41.39
CA MET A 1 -4.20 -9.31 40.58
C MET A 1 -4.64 -8.62 39.27
N PHE A 2 -4.61 -7.28 39.15
CA PHE A 2 -4.97 -6.55 37.91
C PHE A 2 -4.00 -6.72 36.72
N ARG A 3 -2.77 -7.21 36.95
CA ARG A 3 -1.74 -7.30 35.90
C ARG A 3 -1.99 -8.42 34.89
N HIS A 4 -2.68 -9.50 35.29
CA HIS A 4 -2.99 -10.63 34.39
C HIS A 4 -4.17 -10.36 33.44
N HIS A 5 -5.10 -9.49 33.83
CA HIS A 5 -6.20 -9.12 32.93
C HIS A 5 -5.72 -8.21 31.79
N MET A 6 -4.81 -7.26 32.05
CA MET A 6 -4.25 -6.43 30.97
C MET A 6 -3.44 -7.22 29.94
N THR A 7 -2.69 -8.24 30.37
CA THR A 7 -1.91 -9.08 29.44
C THR A 7 -2.79 -9.94 28.54
N GLN A 8 -3.96 -10.38 29.02
CA GLN A 8 -4.85 -11.24 28.24
C GLN A 8 -5.63 -10.45 27.18
N TYR A 9 -6.08 -9.23 27.49
CA TYR A 9 -6.70 -8.33 26.51
C TYR A 9 -5.67 -7.76 25.52
N GLY A 10 -4.46 -7.42 25.97
CA GLY A 10 -3.37 -6.96 25.10
C GLY A 10 -2.92 -8.03 24.10
N SER A 11 -2.80 -9.29 24.54
CA SER A 11 -2.43 -10.41 23.67
C SER A 11 -3.49 -10.71 22.61
N CYS A 12 -4.79 -10.63 22.96
CA CYS A 12 -5.87 -10.81 21.99
C CYS A 12 -5.91 -9.66 20.97
N ALA A 13 -5.78 -8.41 21.42
CA ALA A 13 -5.74 -7.24 20.53
C ALA A 13 -4.54 -7.27 19.57
N SER A 14 -3.38 -7.71 20.05
CA SER A 14 -2.15 -7.87 19.26
C SER A 14 -2.33 -8.89 18.13
N GLU A 15 -2.90 -10.06 18.43
CA GLU A 15 -3.15 -11.10 17.42
C GLU A 15 -4.23 -10.68 16.39
N VAL A 16 -5.24 -9.92 16.80
CA VAL A 16 -6.25 -9.37 15.87
C VAL A 16 -5.59 -8.39 14.88
N HIS A 17 -4.81 -7.43 15.37
CA HIS A 17 -4.14 -6.45 14.51
C HIS A 17 -3.08 -7.08 13.62
N LYS A 18 -2.39 -8.11 14.10
CA LYS A 18 -1.46 -8.92 13.30
C LYS A 18 -2.17 -9.63 12.15
N THR A 19 -3.33 -10.25 12.42
CA THR A 19 -4.16 -10.90 11.41
C THR A 19 -4.67 -9.91 10.38
N LEU A 20 -5.12 -8.73 10.83
CA LEU A 20 -5.54 -7.65 9.94
C LEU A 20 -4.38 -7.17 9.05
N CYS A 21 -3.17 -6.99 9.60
CA CYS A 21 -1.99 -6.64 8.80
C CYS A 21 -1.72 -7.67 7.69
N TYR A 22 -1.83 -8.97 7.99
CA TYR A 22 -1.66 -10.02 6.98
C TYR A 22 -2.77 -10.01 5.93
N PHE A 23 -4.02 -9.81 6.36
CA PHE A 23 -5.17 -9.71 5.45
C PHE A 23 -5.03 -8.54 4.47
N PHE A 24 -4.70 -7.35 4.97
CA PHE A 24 -4.48 -6.17 4.11
C PHE A 24 -3.24 -6.31 3.23
N ALA A 25 -2.16 -6.94 3.70
CA ALA A 25 -1.01 -7.24 2.86
C ALA A 25 -1.40 -8.18 1.70
N ALA A 26 -2.18 -9.22 1.97
CA ALA A 26 -2.66 -10.14 0.94
C ALA A 26 -3.58 -9.44 -0.08
N LEU A 27 -4.49 -8.59 0.39
CA LEU A 27 -5.34 -7.77 -0.49
C LEU A 27 -4.52 -6.83 -1.37
N ASN A 28 -3.53 -6.14 -0.79
CA ASN A 28 -2.65 -5.24 -1.55
C ASN A 28 -1.84 -5.98 -2.62
N ILE A 29 -1.37 -7.19 -2.33
CA ILE A 29 -0.68 -8.04 -3.31
C ILE A 29 -1.67 -8.48 -4.41
N PHE A 30 -2.86 -8.95 -4.02
CA PHE A 30 -3.87 -9.42 -4.96
C PHE A 30 -4.31 -8.31 -5.92
N LEU A 31 -4.66 -7.13 -5.39
CA LEU A 31 -5.05 -5.97 -6.18
C LEU A 31 -3.92 -5.47 -7.08
N ALA A 32 -2.69 -5.48 -6.60
CA ALA A 32 -1.55 -5.07 -7.41
C ALA A 32 -1.24 -6.07 -8.53
N LEU A 33 -1.40 -7.38 -8.29
CA LEU A 33 -1.25 -8.41 -9.31
C LEU A 33 -2.37 -8.36 -10.34
N ASP A 34 -3.61 -8.11 -9.91
CA ASP A 34 -4.77 -7.92 -10.79
C ASP A 34 -4.54 -6.73 -11.73
N MET A 35 -4.12 -5.58 -11.17
CA MET A 35 -3.72 -4.42 -11.98
C MET A 35 -2.53 -4.70 -12.90
N LEU A 36 -1.54 -5.48 -12.46
CA LEU A 36 -0.42 -5.87 -13.31
C LEU A 36 -0.85 -6.81 -14.43
N ALA A 37 -1.78 -7.73 -14.17
CA ALA A 37 -2.29 -8.69 -15.15
C ALA A 37 -3.06 -7.96 -16.25
N ASP A 38 -3.98 -7.08 -15.87
CA ASP A 38 -4.72 -6.22 -16.81
C ASP A 38 -3.75 -5.37 -17.63
N PHE A 39 -2.75 -4.75 -16.98
CA PHE A 39 -1.78 -3.92 -17.67
C PHE A 39 -0.82 -4.72 -18.57
N SER A 40 -0.46 -5.95 -18.19
CA SER A 40 0.43 -6.79 -18.97
C SER A 40 -0.15 -7.11 -20.34
N SER A 41 -1.45 -7.37 -20.44
CA SER A 41 -2.12 -7.63 -21.72
C SER A 41 -2.00 -6.44 -22.67
N VAL A 42 -2.29 -5.23 -22.17
CA VAL A 42 -2.19 -3.97 -22.93
C VAL A 42 -0.76 -3.65 -23.33
N TRP A 43 0.21 -3.91 -22.45
CA TRP A 43 1.62 -3.67 -22.75
C TRP A 43 2.17 -4.67 -23.78
N PHE A 44 1.81 -5.95 -23.70
CA PHE A 44 2.22 -6.95 -24.68
C PHE A 44 1.62 -6.67 -26.06
N ASP A 45 0.34 -6.28 -26.14
CA ASP A 45 -0.29 -5.87 -27.39
C ASP A 45 0.39 -4.63 -27.99
N ALA A 46 0.72 -3.62 -27.16
CA ALA A 46 1.43 -2.42 -27.61
C ALA A 46 2.87 -2.72 -28.06
N LEU A 47 3.51 -3.74 -27.48
CA LEU A 47 4.85 -4.17 -27.88
C LEU A 47 4.83 -4.96 -29.19
N ASP A 48 3.79 -5.76 -29.42
CA ASP A 48 3.61 -6.53 -30.65
C ASP A 48 3.35 -5.58 -31.84
N GLU A 49 2.48 -4.57 -31.68
CA GLU A 49 2.29 -3.50 -32.67
C GLU A 49 3.59 -2.71 -32.95
N SER A 50 4.40 -2.42 -31.93
CA SER A 50 5.69 -1.74 -32.11
C SER A 50 6.72 -2.58 -32.85
N SER A 51 6.55 -3.92 -32.85
CA SER A 51 7.45 -4.84 -33.53
C SER A 51 7.22 -4.87 -35.05
N GLU A 52 5.98 -4.67 -35.50
CA GLU A 52 5.64 -4.55 -36.93
C GLU A 52 6.04 -3.20 -37.54
N GLN A 53 6.12 -2.11 -36.76
CA GLN A 53 6.49 -0.77 -37.24
C GLN A 53 8.00 -0.45 -37.21
N ARG A 54 8.84 -1.46 -36.95
CA ARG A 54 10.29 -1.33 -36.68
C ARG A 54 11.15 -1.06 -37.94
N TYR A 55 10.84 -0.01 -38.70
CA TYR A 55 11.71 0.52 -39.77
C TYR A 55 11.98 2.03 -39.75
N HIS A 56 11.32 2.82 -38.89
CA HIS A 56 11.68 4.23 -38.72
C HIS A 56 11.85 4.59 -37.25
N GLY A 57 12.92 5.34 -36.95
CA GLY A 57 13.51 5.51 -35.63
C GLY A 57 12.54 5.85 -34.49
N LEU A 58 12.94 5.41 -33.29
CA LEU A 58 12.26 5.57 -32.00
C LEU A 58 11.48 6.90 -31.91
N THR A 59 10.17 6.82 -32.11
CA THR A 59 9.33 8.03 -32.13
C THR A 59 8.98 8.44 -30.71
N HIS A 60 8.84 9.75 -30.45
CA HIS A 60 8.43 10.31 -29.15
C HIS A 60 7.15 9.68 -28.56
N VAL A 61 6.33 9.07 -29.41
CA VAL A 61 5.06 8.40 -29.05
C VAL A 61 5.30 7.09 -28.30
N GLU A 62 6.30 6.28 -28.70
CA GLU A 62 6.65 5.03 -28.00
C GLU A 62 7.23 5.30 -26.61
N ALA A 63 8.07 6.33 -26.49
CA ALA A 63 8.62 6.76 -25.20
C ALA A 63 7.52 7.21 -24.23
N TYR A 64 6.48 7.92 -24.71
CA TYR A 64 5.36 8.35 -23.89
C TYR A 64 4.48 7.16 -23.43
N LYS A 65 4.23 6.18 -24.31
CA LYS A 65 3.51 4.94 -23.94
C LYS A 65 4.27 4.15 -22.87
N MET A 66 5.58 3.95 -23.03
CA MET A 66 6.42 3.28 -22.02
C MET A 66 6.45 4.04 -20.69
N LEU A 67 6.54 5.36 -20.74
CA LEU A 67 6.59 6.20 -19.54
C LEU A 67 5.25 6.19 -18.79
N MET A 68 4.11 6.23 -19.50
CA MET A 68 2.80 6.10 -18.89
C MET A 68 2.59 4.73 -18.24
N GLY A 69 3.05 3.66 -18.89
CA GLY A 69 2.95 2.34 -18.27
C GLY A 69 3.89 2.12 -17.09
N ALA A 70 5.08 2.70 -17.09
CA ALA A 70 5.94 2.73 -15.90
C ALA A 70 5.28 3.50 -14.74
N PHE A 71 4.50 4.53 -15.03
CA PHE A 71 3.76 5.31 -14.03
C PHE A 71 2.60 4.52 -13.40
N ILE A 72 2.05 3.53 -14.10
CA ILE A 72 0.96 2.67 -13.61
C ILE A 72 1.51 1.40 -12.95
N ALA A 73 2.45 0.71 -13.60
CA ALA A 73 3.05 -0.52 -13.08
C ALA A 73 3.98 -0.26 -11.88
N GLY A 74 4.66 0.90 -11.85
CA GLY A 74 5.59 1.27 -10.78
C GLY A 74 4.94 1.27 -9.39
N PRO A 75 3.84 2.04 -9.18
CA PRO A 75 3.09 2.02 -7.92
C PRO A 75 2.58 0.64 -7.52
N ALA A 76 2.11 -0.17 -8.48
CA ALA A 76 1.61 -1.52 -8.20
C ALA A 76 2.74 -2.46 -7.74
N ILE A 77 3.89 -2.47 -8.42
CA ILE A 77 5.08 -3.23 -7.98
C ILE A 77 5.56 -2.76 -6.61
N ALA A 78 5.60 -1.44 -6.38
CA ALA A 78 5.96 -0.88 -5.08
C ALA A 78 5.00 -1.37 -3.98
N ASN A 79 3.70 -1.44 -4.27
CA ASN A 79 2.69 -1.93 -3.35
C ASN A 79 2.91 -3.41 -2.97
N VAL A 80 3.25 -4.26 -3.95
CA VAL A 80 3.61 -5.68 -3.70
C VAL A 80 4.84 -5.76 -2.80
N CYS A 81 5.92 -5.06 -3.16
CA CYS A 81 7.16 -5.07 -2.39
C CYS A 81 6.95 -4.63 -0.94
N LEU A 82 6.08 -3.65 -0.71
CA LEU A 82 5.83 -3.11 0.62
C LEU A 82 4.84 -3.94 1.43
N ALA A 83 3.87 -4.58 0.79
CA ALA A 83 3.07 -5.61 1.42
C ALA A 83 3.95 -6.78 1.91
N VAL A 84 4.93 -7.22 1.11
CA VAL A 84 5.91 -8.23 1.53
C VAL A 84 6.77 -7.72 2.69
N MET A 85 7.22 -6.46 2.66
CA MET A 85 7.93 -5.86 3.80
C MET A 85 7.07 -5.82 5.07
N LEU A 86 5.77 -5.55 4.96
CA LEU A 86 4.84 -5.58 6.09
C LEU A 86 4.74 -6.99 6.66
N ILE A 87 4.55 -8.02 5.81
CA ILE A 87 4.50 -9.43 6.22
C ILE A 87 5.79 -9.81 6.99
N ILE A 88 6.95 -9.45 6.45
CA ILE A 88 8.25 -9.70 7.08
C ILE A 88 8.39 -8.92 8.39
N GLY A 89 7.94 -7.66 8.41
CA GLY A 89 7.98 -6.79 9.60
C GLY A 89 7.16 -7.32 10.75
N VAL A 90 5.95 -7.79 10.45
CA VAL A 90 5.05 -8.44 11.39
C VAL A 90 5.62 -9.77 11.86
N TYR A 91 6.12 -10.62 10.94
CA TYR A 91 6.69 -11.93 11.25
C TYR A 91 7.96 -11.85 12.10
N LYS A 92 8.90 -10.97 11.76
CA LYS A 92 10.16 -10.78 12.50
C LYS A 92 10.03 -9.84 13.70
N ARG A 93 8.83 -9.35 14.03
CA ARG A 93 8.58 -8.36 15.09
C ARG A 93 9.53 -7.15 14.99
N ARG A 94 9.74 -6.63 13.78
CA ARG A 94 10.64 -5.48 13.52
C ARG A 94 9.82 -4.19 13.37
N PRO A 95 9.79 -3.31 14.39
CA PRO A 95 8.98 -2.08 14.36
C PRO A 95 9.40 -1.08 13.28
N THR A 96 10.67 -1.13 12.83
CA THR A 96 11.20 -0.27 11.76
C THR A 96 10.52 -0.54 10.42
N LEU A 97 10.27 -1.80 10.05
CA LEU A 97 9.63 -2.17 8.79
C LEU A 97 8.17 -1.69 8.74
N ILE A 98 7.46 -1.81 9.86
CA ILE A 98 6.07 -1.34 9.99
C ILE A 98 6.00 0.19 9.87
N ARG A 99 7.02 0.90 10.42
CA ARG A 99 7.12 2.36 10.30
C ARG A 99 7.36 2.82 8.86
N VAL A 100 8.21 2.11 8.11
CA VAL A 100 8.47 2.38 6.69
C VAL A 100 7.19 2.17 5.86
N PHE A 101 6.48 1.07 6.10
CA PHE A 101 5.19 0.80 5.46
C PHE A 101 4.18 1.94 5.68
N ARG A 102 4.07 2.43 6.92
CA ARG A 102 3.17 3.54 7.26
C ARG A 102 3.54 4.85 6.55
N LEU A 103 4.83 5.17 6.47
CA LEU A 103 5.31 6.35 5.73
C LEU A 103 4.98 6.26 4.25
N PHE A 104 5.07 5.05 3.69
CA PHE A 104 4.72 4.84 2.29
C PHE A 104 3.23 4.98 2.02
N ILE A 105 2.34 4.39 2.84
CA ILE A 105 0.90 4.61 2.69
C ILE A 105 0.57 6.10 2.74
N LEU A 106 1.18 6.84 3.67
CA LEU A 106 1.00 8.29 3.74
C LEU A 106 1.42 8.98 2.43
N ALA A 107 2.57 8.59 1.87
CA ALA A 107 3.03 9.11 0.59
C ALA A 107 2.07 8.76 -0.56
N GLN A 108 1.53 7.54 -0.60
CA GLN A 108 0.53 7.12 -1.59
C GLN A 108 -0.75 7.94 -1.49
N VAL A 109 -1.26 8.19 -0.28
CA VAL A 109 -2.44 9.04 -0.07
C VAL A 109 -2.18 10.46 -0.58
N VAL A 110 -0.99 11.03 -0.32
CA VAL A 110 -0.62 12.35 -0.84
C VAL A 110 -0.58 12.36 -2.37
N VAL A 111 -0.01 11.32 -3.00
CA VAL A 111 0.02 11.19 -4.46
C VAL A 111 -1.39 11.06 -5.03
N ILE A 112 -2.25 10.24 -4.43
CA ILE A 112 -3.65 10.07 -4.86
C ILE A 112 -4.41 11.38 -4.74
N CYS A 113 -4.24 12.11 -3.64
CA CYS A 113 -4.82 13.44 -3.48
C CYS A 113 -4.32 14.42 -4.54
N PHE A 114 -3.03 14.41 -4.86
CA PHE A 114 -2.46 15.27 -5.89
C PHE A 114 -3.02 14.93 -7.28
N MET A 115 -3.08 13.63 -7.63
CA MET A 115 -3.67 13.15 -8.88
C MET A 115 -5.16 13.50 -8.97
N ALA A 116 -5.89 13.42 -7.86
CA ALA A 116 -7.29 13.79 -7.83
C ALA A 116 -7.52 15.30 -7.98
N LEU A 117 -6.66 16.15 -7.39
CA LEU A 117 -6.71 17.60 -7.61
C LEU A 117 -6.41 17.97 -9.07
N PHE A 118 -5.41 17.30 -9.67
CA PHE A 118 -5.06 17.49 -11.08
C PHE A 118 -6.20 17.02 -11.99
N SER A 119 -6.76 15.84 -11.72
CA SER A 119 -7.90 15.29 -12.46
C SER A 119 -9.14 16.17 -12.29
N TYR A 120 -9.42 16.70 -11.10
CA TYR A 120 -10.50 17.65 -10.87
C TYR A 120 -10.34 18.93 -11.70
N SER A 121 -9.11 19.44 -11.83
CA SER A 121 -8.80 20.61 -12.65
C SER A 121 -9.08 20.36 -14.14
N ILE A 122 -8.84 19.15 -14.63
CA ILE A 122 -9.10 18.74 -16.03
C ILE A 122 -10.58 18.42 -16.25
N VAL A 123 -11.23 17.75 -15.29
CA VAL A 123 -12.62 17.27 -15.42
C VAL A 123 -13.64 18.39 -15.23
N LEU A 124 -13.27 19.58 -14.71
CA LEU A 124 -14.13 20.77 -14.68
C LEU A 124 -14.73 21.14 -16.06
N GLU A 125 -14.19 20.59 -17.13
CA GLU A 125 -14.67 20.75 -18.51
C GLU A 125 -15.73 19.69 -18.93
N HIS A 126 -15.98 18.63 -18.16
CA HIS A 126 -16.93 17.54 -18.45
C HIS A 126 -17.85 17.21 -17.26
N ARG A 127 -19.09 17.73 -17.29
CA ARG A 127 -20.11 17.71 -16.21
C ARG A 127 -20.53 16.33 -15.64
N GLY A 128 -20.19 15.20 -16.27
CA GLY A 128 -20.74 13.88 -15.90
C GLY A 128 -19.91 13.04 -14.92
N SER A 129 -18.60 13.29 -14.78
CA SER A 129 -17.67 12.33 -14.16
C SER A 129 -17.30 12.63 -12.69
N HIS A 130 -17.66 13.82 -12.19
CA HIS A 130 -17.16 14.32 -10.90
C HIS A 130 -17.56 13.48 -9.68
N THR A 131 -18.79 12.98 -9.63
CA THR A 131 -19.32 12.27 -8.46
C THR A 131 -18.63 10.92 -8.28
N ILE A 132 -18.37 10.20 -9.37
CA ILE A 132 -17.70 8.89 -9.35
C ILE A 132 -16.24 9.08 -8.91
N MET A 133 -15.55 10.07 -9.47
CA MET A 133 -14.16 10.37 -9.11
C MET A 133 -14.01 10.77 -7.63
N LEU A 134 -14.90 11.64 -7.12
CA LEU A 134 -14.89 12.02 -5.69
C LEU A 134 -15.22 10.83 -4.78
N PHE A 135 -16.15 9.98 -5.18
CA PHE A 135 -16.47 8.78 -4.41
C PHE A 135 -15.29 7.82 -4.35
N VAL A 136 -14.64 7.54 -5.49
CA VAL A 136 -13.42 6.71 -5.54
C VAL A 136 -12.32 7.31 -4.67
N LEU A 137 -12.10 8.62 -4.74
CA LEU A 137 -11.12 9.31 -3.90
C LEU A 137 -11.39 9.12 -2.40
N VAL A 138 -12.63 9.34 -1.97
CA VAL A 138 -13.02 9.20 -0.55
C VAL A 138 -12.84 7.76 -0.08
N VAL A 139 -13.25 6.78 -0.90
CA VAL A 139 -13.08 5.35 -0.59
C VAL A 139 -11.60 4.98 -0.51
N SER A 140 -10.76 5.46 -1.44
CA SER A 140 -9.32 5.23 -1.39
C SER A 140 -8.68 5.83 -0.14
N ILE A 141 -9.01 7.08 0.22
CA ILE A 141 -8.49 7.71 1.44
C ILE A 141 -8.93 6.92 2.69
N ALA A 142 -10.18 6.45 2.73
CA ALA A 142 -10.67 5.66 3.85
C ALA A 142 -9.94 4.32 3.97
N LEU A 143 -9.72 3.61 2.86
CA LEU A 143 -9.02 2.33 2.83
C LEU A 143 -7.55 2.47 3.27
N PHE A 144 -6.80 3.39 2.66
CA PHE A 144 -5.41 3.64 3.05
C PHE A 144 -5.30 4.19 4.48
N GLY A 145 -6.26 5.01 4.91
CA GLY A 145 -6.34 5.49 6.29
C GLY A 145 -6.54 4.35 7.29
N ALA A 146 -7.41 3.39 6.98
CA ALA A 146 -7.64 2.20 7.80
C ALA A 146 -6.37 1.34 7.91
N GLU A 147 -5.67 1.10 6.80
CA GLU A 147 -4.41 0.36 6.80
C GLU A 147 -3.31 1.04 7.63
N ALA A 148 -3.16 2.36 7.48
CA ALA A 148 -2.20 3.15 8.25
C ALA A 148 -2.53 3.12 9.76
N TRP A 149 -3.82 3.15 10.11
CA TRP A 149 -4.28 3.06 11.49
C TRP A 149 -3.99 1.68 12.09
N ILE A 150 -4.35 0.59 11.40
CA ILE A 150 -4.12 -0.78 11.85
C ILE A 150 -2.62 -1.07 12.04
N ALA A 151 -1.80 -0.68 11.06
CA ALA A 151 -0.34 -0.83 11.17
C ALA A 151 0.24 0.03 12.32
N GLY A 152 -0.36 1.19 12.58
CA GLY A 152 0.00 2.08 13.67
C GLY A 152 -0.30 1.49 15.05
N ASP A 153 -1.49 0.92 15.22
CA ASP A 153 -1.90 0.32 16.50
C ASP A 153 -1.09 -0.94 16.80
N TYR A 154 -0.85 -1.79 15.78
CA TYR A 154 0.04 -2.95 15.91
C TYR A 154 1.46 -2.54 16.31
N HIS A 155 2.01 -1.48 15.71
CA HIS A 155 3.34 -0.97 16.06
C HIS A 155 3.44 -0.53 17.53
N LYS A 156 2.39 0.14 18.04
CA LYS A 156 2.33 0.58 19.43
C LYS A 156 2.25 -0.61 20.39
N LEU A 157 1.37 -1.57 20.11
CA LEU A 157 1.24 -2.80 20.89
C LEU A 157 2.55 -3.60 20.93
N LEU A 158 3.23 -3.71 19.78
CA LEU A 158 4.52 -4.40 19.68
C LEU A 158 5.61 -3.72 20.52
N LEU A 159 5.65 -2.39 20.55
CA LEU A 159 6.59 -1.63 21.39
C LEU A 159 6.31 -1.85 22.87
N GLU A 160 5.04 -1.84 23.28
CA GLU A 160 4.64 -2.11 24.67
C GLU A 160 5.00 -3.55 25.09
N GLU A 161 4.80 -4.55 24.21
CA GLU A 161 5.22 -5.94 24.45
C GLU A 161 6.74 -6.06 24.65
N MET A 162 7.56 -5.44 23.79
CA MET A 162 9.02 -5.50 23.90
C MET A 162 9.53 -4.82 25.19
N GLN A 163 8.95 -3.69 25.59
CA GLN A 163 9.32 -3.02 26.85
C GLN A 163 8.96 -3.85 28.09
N LEU A 164 7.84 -4.58 28.03
CA LEU A 164 7.43 -5.51 29.08
C LEU A 164 8.39 -6.71 29.19
N GLU A 165 8.83 -7.29 28.08
CA GLU A 165 9.83 -8.37 28.06
C GLU A 165 11.17 -7.90 28.66
N GLU A 166 11.64 -6.71 28.28
CA GLU A 166 12.90 -6.15 28.79
C GLU A 166 12.86 -5.89 30.30
N THR A 167 11.77 -5.29 30.80
CA THR A 167 11.59 -5.02 32.23
C THR A 167 11.31 -6.27 33.07
N ALA A 168 10.78 -7.35 32.47
CA ALA A 168 10.65 -8.64 33.13
C ALA A 168 12.02 -9.33 33.26
N CYS A 169 12.85 -9.30 32.22
CA CYS A 169 14.19 -9.87 32.23
C CYS A 169 15.10 -9.20 33.29
N LEU A 170 15.03 -7.86 33.38
CA LEU A 170 15.77 -7.07 34.38
C LEU A 170 15.35 -7.30 35.84
N ARG A 171 14.16 -7.86 36.11
CA ARG A 171 13.73 -8.21 37.47
C ARG A 171 14.13 -9.60 37.92
N VAL A 172 14.55 -10.46 36.98
CA VAL A 172 14.92 -11.85 37.26
C VAL A 172 16.43 -12.01 37.42
N ALA A 173 17.22 -11.06 36.90
CA ALA A 173 18.66 -10.94 37.13
C ALA A 173 18.98 -10.18 38.43
#